data_AF-A0A7X3TD03-F1
#
_entry.id   AF-A0A7X3TD03-F1
#
_cell.length_a   1.000
_cell.length_b   1.000
_cell.length_c   1.000
_cell.angle_alpha   90.00
_cell.angle_beta   90.00
_cell.angle_gamma   90.00
#
_symmetry.space_group_name_H-M   'P 1'
#
loop_
_entity.id
_entity.type
_entity.pdbx_description
1 polymer ?
#
loop_
_entity_poly.entity_id
_entity_poly.type
_entity_poly.pdbx_seq_one_letter_code
_entity_poly.pdbx_strand_id
1 'polypeptide(L)'
;MRQKTEKNHIVPEEKIMKLWCSCLLLVSGVVLSGCGTMSGYKAASQRHRAYVSGKKQATAADWRALISEFQQVIDTDPQGASADDAQYALASCWVWRIKAGNTEAPKQAIAAFQKLIRNYPHSGYVPHAHYWSGRCYAHIGEDYRAITQYQIVESRYAGSKIAGASQLELARVYVRQGYITRAEVLYATLIESSRDQGIVVAATEELRPLKTQPFKIKQKPIGSSRERTIQAQKQSEPQSKPPSPLLDTKKPSVPDSLTREFGLTAKTIVIDPGHGGKDPGALGRGTLQEKAIVLGISKKLREVLTRRGYTVLMTRDTNRYIPLKQRTAFATQHKADLFLSIHANASENRKATGIETYYLSVTSMDSASEALAARENADSGYSIQELEALLKGIIQKSKSEDSKQLARHVQQALVQATGAIDRGVKHARFVVLIGTNVPAILIEAGFVSNPTEGHKLTTPAYQHKIATAIAQGIEKFLGKTEKPPLAKSGNPTLAITQVERNR
;
A
#
# COMPACT_ATOMS: atom_id res chain seq x y z
N MET A 1 -21.84 -6.85 49.18
CA MET A 1 -20.73 -6.36 48.34
C MET A 1 -21.24 -6.12 46.92
N ARG A 2 -21.42 -4.85 46.53
CA ARG A 2 -21.94 -4.47 45.20
C ARG A 2 -20.81 -4.44 44.17
N GLN A 3 -20.95 -5.19 43.07
CA GLN A 3 -20.11 -5.06 41.89
C GLN A 3 -20.35 -3.70 41.24
N LYS A 4 -19.30 -2.88 41.13
CA LYS A 4 -19.29 -1.68 40.28
C LYS A 4 -19.14 -2.14 38.83
N THR A 5 -20.15 -1.89 38.03
CA THR A 5 -20.08 -1.91 36.57
C THR A 5 -19.33 -0.67 36.08
N GLU A 6 -18.17 -0.86 35.43
CA GLU A 6 -17.49 0.19 34.68
C GLU A 6 -18.36 0.55 33.46
N LYS A 7 -19.00 1.72 33.52
CA LYS A 7 -19.63 2.35 32.36
C LYS A 7 -18.52 2.88 31.44
N ASN A 8 -18.42 2.33 30.23
CA ASN A 8 -17.72 2.99 29.13
C ASN A 8 -18.37 4.36 28.90
N HIS A 9 -17.64 5.44 29.20
CA HIS A 9 -18.05 6.79 28.87
C HIS A 9 -17.90 7.01 27.35
N ILE A 10 -18.93 6.62 26.61
CA ILE A 10 -19.19 7.13 25.26
C ILE A 10 -19.85 8.49 25.45
N VAL A 11 -19.16 9.57 25.07
CA VAL A 11 -19.79 10.90 24.97
C VAL A 11 -20.79 10.87 23.80
N PRO A 12 -21.99 11.48 23.92
CA PRO A 12 -23.07 11.26 22.94
C PRO A 12 -22.75 11.90 21.58
N GLU A 13 -22.79 11.09 20.51
CA GLU A 13 -22.65 11.50 19.09
C GLU A 13 -23.68 12.57 18.64
N GLU A 14 -24.68 12.91 19.46
CA GLU A 14 -25.77 13.83 19.13
C GLU A 14 -25.33 15.30 18.94
N LYS A 15 -24.23 15.75 19.57
CA LYS A 15 -23.83 17.17 19.52
C LYS A 15 -23.15 17.58 18.20
N ILE A 16 -22.41 16.68 17.55
CA ILE A 16 -21.75 16.96 16.27
C ILE A 16 -22.78 17.02 15.13
N MET A 17 -23.92 16.35 15.28
CA MET A 17 -24.96 16.27 14.25
C MET A 17 -25.87 17.52 14.18
N LYS A 18 -25.93 18.34 15.25
CA LYS A 18 -26.71 19.58 15.29
C LYS A 18 -26.11 20.72 14.46
N LEU A 19 -24.79 20.75 14.24
CA LEU A 19 -24.13 21.78 13.42
C LEU A 19 -24.33 21.59 11.90
N TRP A 20 -24.73 20.40 11.44
CA TRP A 20 -24.78 20.06 10.02
C TRP A 20 -26.05 20.51 9.28
N CYS A 21 -27.13 20.81 9.98
CA CYS A 21 -28.40 21.21 9.35
C CYS A 21 -28.41 22.63 8.75
N SER A 22 -27.40 23.47 9.04
CA SER A 22 -27.46 24.92 8.76
C SER A 22 -26.79 25.38 7.46
N CYS A 23 -26.31 24.48 6.60
CA CYS A 23 -25.55 24.84 5.39
C CYS A 23 -26.25 24.56 4.05
N LEU A 24 -27.57 24.36 4.05
CA LEU A 24 -28.39 24.02 2.88
C LEU A 24 -29.09 25.24 2.25
N LEU A 25 -28.46 26.42 2.27
CA LEU A 25 -28.98 27.62 1.62
C LEU A 25 -28.00 28.12 0.55
N LEU A 26 -28.57 28.44 -0.62
CA LEU A 26 -27.98 29.03 -1.84
C LEU A 26 -27.37 27.94 -2.77
N VAL A 27 -27.98 27.58 -3.90
CA VAL A 27 -28.17 28.40 -5.11
C VAL A 27 -29.43 27.95 -5.87
N SER A 28 -30.22 28.93 -6.35
CA SER A 28 -31.35 28.73 -7.26
C SER A 28 -31.09 29.50 -8.56
N GLY A 29 -31.31 28.88 -9.71
CA GLY A 29 -31.51 29.63 -10.96
C GLY A 29 -31.33 28.85 -12.27
N VAL A 30 -32.46 28.32 -12.79
CA VAL A 30 -32.87 28.19 -14.22
C VAL A 30 -31.96 27.36 -15.15
N VAL A 31 -32.41 26.31 -15.85
CA VAL A 31 -33.22 26.31 -17.10
C VAL A 31 -34.01 24.99 -17.26
N LEU A 32 -35.15 25.13 -17.95
CA LEU A 32 -36.27 24.22 -18.14
C LEU A 32 -36.00 23.01 -19.05
N SER A 33 -36.04 21.81 -18.47
CA SER A 33 -36.51 20.56 -19.10
C SER A 33 -36.76 19.40 -18.10
N GLY A 34 -36.81 19.67 -16.78
CA GLY A 34 -36.82 18.64 -15.72
C GLY A 34 -37.98 18.68 -14.72
N CYS A 35 -39.17 19.17 -15.11
CA CYS A 35 -40.25 19.47 -14.14
C CYS A 35 -40.76 18.23 -13.36
N GLY A 36 -40.75 17.04 -13.96
CA GLY A 36 -41.15 15.79 -13.30
C GLY A 36 -40.09 15.19 -12.37
N THR A 37 -38.82 15.13 -12.81
CA THR A 37 -37.69 14.56 -12.06
C THR A 37 -37.34 15.39 -10.82
N MET A 38 -37.43 16.72 -10.94
CA MET A 38 -37.20 17.65 -9.83
C MET A 38 -38.24 17.55 -8.71
N SER A 39 -39.50 17.24 -9.04
CA SER A 39 -40.58 17.11 -8.03
C SER A 39 -40.37 15.87 -7.15
N GLY A 40 -40.08 14.71 -7.77
CA GLY A 40 -39.80 13.46 -7.06
C GLY A 40 -38.56 13.56 -6.15
N TYR A 41 -37.47 14.15 -6.66
CA TYR A 41 -36.26 14.39 -5.89
C TYR A 41 -36.50 15.28 -4.65
N LYS A 42 -37.23 16.40 -4.79
CA LYS A 42 -37.48 17.32 -3.67
C LYS A 42 -38.22 16.64 -2.52
N ALA A 43 -39.24 15.83 -2.81
CA ALA A 43 -40.01 15.10 -1.81
C ALA A 43 -39.17 14.03 -1.09
N ALA A 44 -38.36 13.27 -1.83
CA ALA A 44 -37.43 12.28 -1.27
C ALA A 44 -36.38 12.95 -0.37
N SER A 45 -35.76 14.04 -0.85
CA SER A 45 -34.76 14.82 -0.12
C SER A 45 -35.32 15.41 1.19
N GLN A 46 -36.56 15.91 1.19
CA GLN A 46 -37.20 16.41 2.41
C GLN A 46 -37.41 15.33 3.47
N ARG A 47 -37.87 14.13 3.06
CA ARG A 47 -38.01 12.98 3.97
C ARG A 47 -36.66 12.50 4.50
N HIS A 48 -35.67 12.35 3.62
CA HIS A 48 -34.31 11.99 3.99
C HIS A 48 -33.76 12.93 5.07
N ARG A 49 -33.85 14.26 4.87
CA ARG A 49 -33.41 15.23 5.89
C ARG A 49 -34.13 15.09 7.22
N ALA A 50 -35.45 14.88 7.20
CA ALA A 50 -36.23 14.70 8.43
C ALA A 50 -35.80 13.45 9.22
N TYR A 51 -35.45 12.37 8.51
CA TYR A 51 -34.98 11.13 9.12
C TYR A 51 -33.56 11.25 9.67
N VAL A 52 -32.63 11.77 8.86
CA VAL A 52 -31.21 11.94 9.24
C VAL A 52 -31.06 12.92 10.42
N SER A 53 -31.88 13.96 10.49
CA SER A 53 -31.84 14.92 11.60
C SER A 53 -32.55 14.44 12.87
N GLY A 54 -33.18 13.26 12.84
CA GLY A 54 -34.00 12.75 13.95
C GLY A 54 -35.31 13.50 14.17
N LYS A 55 -35.72 14.40 13.26
CA LYS A 55 -37.02 15.11 13.34
C LYS A 55 -38.20 14.15 13.13
N LYS A 56 -37.99 13.06 12.41
CA LYS A 56 -38.93 11.95 12.23
C LYS A 56 -38.19 10.63 12.38
N GLN A 57 -38.83 9.66 13.01
CA GLN A 57 -38.32 8.29 13.06
C GLN A 57 -38.58 7.59 11.72
N ALA A 58 -37.63 6.76 11.28
CA ALA A 58 -37.71 6.01 10.04
C ALA A 58 -37.49 4.51 10.30
N THR A 59 -38.36 3.70 9.71
CA THR A 59 -38.25 2.24 9.72
C THR A 59 -37.28 1.74 8.65
N ALA A 60 -36.90 0.47 8.71
CA ALA A 60 -36.13 -0.16 7.63
C ALA A 60 -36.85 -0.14 6.27
N ALA A 61 -38.20 -0.06 6.26
CA ALA A 61 -38.98 0.08 5.04
C ALA A 61 -38.87 1.49 4.46
N ASP A 62 -38.91 2.52 5.30
CA ASP A 62 -38.76 3.91 4.88
C ASP A 62 -37.40 4.18 4.22
N TRP A 63 -36.33 3.62 4.79
CA TRP A 63 -34.99 3.71 4.19
C TRP A 63 -34.88 2.99 2.84
N ARG A 64 -35.54 1.84 2.68
CA ARG A 64 -35.58 1.12 1.39
C ARG A 64 -36.36 1.90 0.35
N ALA A 65 -37.48 2.52 0.73
CA ALA A 65 -38.25 3.38 -0.16
C ALA A 65 -37.39 4.55 -0.66
N LEU A 66 -36.71 5.27 0.24
CA LEU A 66 -35.81 6.37 -0.14
C LEU A 66 -34.66 5.92 -1.06
N ILE A 67 -34.07 4.75 -0.82
CA ILE A 67 -33.02 4.21 -1.72
C ILE A 67 -33.58 4.02 -3.13
N SER A 68 -34.78 3.44 -3.26
CA SER A 68 -35.43 3.22 -4.57
C SER A 68 -35.77 4.53 -5.26
N GLU A 69 -36.28 5.51 -4.52
CA GLU A 69 -36.65 6.82 -5.06
C GLU A 69 -35.43 7.61 -5.54
N PHE A 70 -34.35 7.64 -4.77
CA PHE A 70 -33.10 8.28 -5.21
C PHE A 70 -32.47 7.55 -6.39
N GLN A 71 -32.54 6.20 -6.43
CA GLN A 71 -32.06 5.44 -7.58
C GLN A 71 -32.87 5.79 -8.83
N GLN A 72 -34.19 5.93 -8.73
CA GLN A 72 -35.02 6.37 -9.85
C GLN A 72 -34.67 7.78 -10.34
N VAL A 73 -34.36 8.72 -9.43
CA VAL A 73 -33.87 10.06 -9.81
C VAL A 73 -32.59 9.96 -10.64
N ILE A 74 -31.62 9.14 -10.19
CA ILE A 74 -30.34 8.94 -10.87
C ILE A 74 -30.53 8.25 -12.22
N ASP A 75 -31.39 7.22 -12.30
CA ASP A 75 -31.61 6.45 -13.53
C ASP A 75 -32.35 7.28 -14.59
N THR A 76 -33.23 8.19 -14.16
CA THR A 76 -34.00 9.04 -15.08
C THR A 76 -33.15 10.16 -15.67
N ASP A 77 -32.28 10.77 -14.86
CA ASP A 77 -31.42 11.86 -15.31
C ASP A 77 -30.01 11.77 -14.66
N PRO A 78 -29.14 10.88 -15.18
CA PRO A 78 -27.83 10.61 -14.59
C PRO A 78 -26.84 11.78 -14.65
N GLN A 79 -27.12 12.81 -15.45
CA GLN A 79 -26.29 14.03 -15.56
C GLN A 79 -27.04 15.27 -15.05
N GLY A 80 -28.21 15.05 -14.44
CA GLY A 80 -29.07 16.11 -13.94
C GLY A 80 -28.46 16.86 -12.75
N ALA A 81 -28.92 18.10 -12.54
CA ALA A 81 -28.44 18.96 -11.47
C ALA A 81 -28.65 18.41 -10.05
N SER A 82 -29.52 17.40 -9.88
CA SER A 82 -29.78 16.73 -8.61
C SER A 82 -29.12 15.33 -8.51
N ALA A 83 -28.43 14.87 -9.55
CA ALA A 83 -28.01 13.47 -9.66
C ALA A 83 -26.90 13.11 -8.64
N ASP A 84 -25.99 14.04 -8.38
CA ASP A 84 -24.92 13.87 -7.40
C ASP A 84 -25.44 13.90 -5.95
N ASP A 85 -26.36 14.82 -5.63
CA ASP A 85 -27.04 14.88 -4.33
C ASP A 85 -27.91 13.64 -4.10
N ALA A 86 -28.66 13.19 -5.12
CA ALA A 86 -29.43 11.95 -5.03
C ALA A 86 -28.52 10.74 -4.79
N GLN A 87 -27.37 10.66 -5.48
CA GLN A 87 -26.40 9.59 -5.28
C GLN A 87 -25.78 9.62 -3.87
N TYR A 88 -25.53 10.82 -3.31
CA TYR A 88 -25.07 10.99 -1.95
C TYR A 88 -26.15 10.59 -0.93
N ALA A 89 -27.38 11.04 -1.12
CA ALA A 89 -28.51 10.75 -0.25
C ALA A 89 -28.82 9.24 -0.22
N LEU A 90 -28.75 8.57 -1.37
CA LEU A 90 -28.83 7.11 -1.48
C LEU A 90 -27.75 6.42 -0.65
N ALA A 91 -26.48 6.84 -0.78
CA ALA A 91 -25.38 6.29 0.00
C ALA A 91 -25.57 6.54 1.51
N SER A 92 -26.06 7.72 1.87
CA SER A 92 -26.40 8.10 3.24
C SER A 92 -27.51 7.21 3.84
N CYS A 93 -28.54 6.86 3.07
CA CYS A 93 -29.57 5.90 3.50
C CYS A 93 -28.94 4.57 3.92
N TRP A 94 -27.95 4.07 3.18
CA TRP A 94 -27.23 2.85 3.56
C TRP A 94 -26.46 3.02 4.87
N VAL A 95 -25.78 4.14 5.08
CA VAL A 95 -25.09 4.43 6.35
C VAL A 95 -26.06 4.37 7.54
N TRP A 96 -27.26 4.92 7.41
CA TRP A 96 -28.28 4.87 8.47
C TRP A 96 -28.81 3.46 8.73
N ARG A 97 -28.84 2.60 7.71
CA ARG A 97 -29.19 1.18 7.90
C ARG A 97 -28.14 0.41 8.68
N ILE A 98 -26.87 0.85 8.69
CA ILE A 98 -25.84 0.30 9.59
C ILE A 98 -26.26 0.50 11.05
N LYS A 99 -26.71 1.71 11.40
CA LYS A 99 -27.22 2.02 12.76
C LYS A 99 -28.44 1.19 13.14
N ALA A 100 -29.26 0.80 12.16
CA ALA A 100 -30.39 -0.09 12.35
C ALA A 100 -30.00 -1.59 12.42
N GLY A 101 -28.71 -1.92 12.48
CA GLY A 101 -28.20 -3.29 12.64
C GLY A 101 -28.10 -4.11 11.36
N ASN A 102 -28.16 -3.48 10.17
CA ASN A 102 -28.04 -4.21 8.91
C ASN A 102 -26.57 -4.51 8.55
N THR A 103 -26.21 -5.79 8.45
CA THR A 103 -24.84 -6.26 8.23
C THR A 103 -24.31 -6.04 6.81
N GLU A 104 -25.19 -5.95 5.80
CA GLU A 104 -24.79 -5.71 4.40
C GLU A 104 -24.70 -4.23 4.04
N ALA A 105 -25.33 -3.38 4.85
CA ALA A 105 -25.39 -1.94 4.63
C ALA A 105 -24.01 -1.25 4.48
N PRO A 106 -22.93 -1.61 5.20
CA PRO A 106 -21.63 -1.00 5.01
C PRO A 106 -21.08 -1.19 3.59
N LYS A 107 -21.19 -2.40 3.02
CA LYS A 107 -20.71 -2.69 1.66
C LYS A 107 -21.52 -1.94 0.62
N GLN A 108 -22.84 -1.85 0.81
CA GLN A 108 -23.72 -1.10 -0.08
C GLN A 108 -23.46 0.41 -0.02
N ALA A 109 -23.22 0.96 1.17
CA ALA A 109 -22.81 2.35 1.35
C ALA A 109 -21.50 2.65 0.62
N ILE A 110 -20.46 1.82 0.80
CA ILE A 110 -19.18 1.94 0.10
C ILE A 110 -19.38 1.93 -1.42
N ALA A 111 -20.15 0.97 -1.95
CA ALA A 111 -20.41 0.89 -3.38
C ALA A 111 -21.11 2.14 -3.92
N ALA A 112 -22.08 2.69 -3.18
CA ALA A 112 -22.79 3.92 -3.54
C ALA A 112 -21.88 5.16 -3.48
N PHE A 113 -21.04 5.29 -2.46
CA PHE A 113 -20.04 6.39 -2.39
C PHE A 113 -18.99 6.29 -3.50
N GLN A 114 -18.53 5.09 -3.85
CA GLN A 114 -17.63 4.89 -4.98
C GLN A 114 -18.28 5.27 -6.32
N LYS A 115 -19.58 4.99 -6.49
CA LYS A 115 -20.33 5.48 -7.67
C LYS A 115 -20.37 7.01 -7.69
N LEU A 116 -20.62 7.67 -6.55
CA LEU A 116 -20.58 9.12 -6.46
C LEU A 116 -19.23 9.68 -6.91
N ILE A 117 -18.13 9.15 -6.36
CA ILE A 117 -16.77 9.63 -6.65
C ILE A 117 -16.43 9.43 -8.14
N ARG A 118 -16.82 8.31 -8.74
CA ARG A 118 -16.54 8.02 -10.15
C ARG A 118 -17.38 8.84 -11.12
N ASN A 119 -18.68 8.96 -10.84
CA ASN A 119 -19.64 9.54 -11.79
C ASN A 119 -19.76 11.06 -11.63
N TYR A 120 -19.52 11.58 -10.42
CA TYR A 120 -19.64 13.00 -10.08
C TYR A 120 -18.38 13.53 -9.37
N PRO A 121 -17.19 13.46 -10.00
CA PRO A 121 -15.91 13.77 -9.36
C PRO A 121 -15.76 15.24 -8.93
N HIS A 122 -16.58 16.14 -9.47
CA HIS A 122 -16.60 17.57 -9.11
C HIS A 122 -17.66 17.91 -8.05
N SER A 123 -18.43 16.93 -7.57
CA SER A 123 -19.46 17.17 -6.56
C SER A 123 -18.87 17.64 -5.23
N GLY A 124 -19.54 18.60 -4.58
CA GLY A 124 -19.20 19.03 -3.21
C GLY A 124 -19.34 17.90 -2.17
N TYR A 125 -19.95 16.78 -2.53
CA TYR A 125 -20.09 15.60 -1.69
C TYR A 125 -18.91 14.64 -1.76
N VAL A 126 -17.95 14.80 -2.67
CA VAL A 126 -16.78 13.91 -2.77
C VAL A 126 -15.99 13.79 -1.46
N PRO A 127 -15.68 14.88 -0.72
CA PRO A 127 -15.01 14.77 0.59
C PRO A 127 -15.82 13.96 1.60
N HIS A 128 -17.15 14.11 1.58
CA HIS A 128 -18.07 13.39 2.46
C HIS A 128 -18.13 11.91 2.08
N ALA A 129 -18.13 11.60 0.80
CA ALA A 129 -18.12 10.24 0.30
C ALA A 129 -16.86 9.48 0.74
N HIS A 130 -15.68 10.12 0.69
CA HIS A 130 -14.45 9.55 1.25
C HIS A 130 -14.56 9.36 2.77
N TYR A 131 -14.94 10.39 3.53
CA TYR A 131 -15.13 10.28 4.98
C TYR A 131 -16.06 9.13 5.37
N TRP A 132 -17.26 9.05 4.77
CA TRP A 132 -18.23 8.01 5.09
C TRP A 132 -17.81 6.62 4.61
N SER A 133 -17.11 6.51 3.47
CA SER A 133 -16.48 5.25 3.06
C SER A 133 -15.45 4.80 4.09
N GLY A 134 -14.65 5.73 4.63
CA GLY A 134 -13.69 5.45 5.69
C GLY A 134 -14.35 4.90 6.95
N ARG A 135 -15.46 5.52 7.38
CA ARG A 135 -16.28 5.03 8.50
C ARG A 135 -16.83 3.64 8.24
N CYS A 136 -17.30 3.36 7.02
CA CYS A 136 -17.82 2.04 6.64
C CYS A 136 -16.70 0.99 6.62
N TYR A 137 -15.53 1.30 6.07
CA TYR A 137 -14.37 0.40 6.08
C TYR A 137 -13.90 0.09 7.51
N ALA A 138 -13.80 1.11 8.36
CA ALA A 138 -13.47 0.94 9.77
C ALA A 138 -14.50 0.05 10.50
N HIS A 139 -15.78 0.23 10.21
CA HIS A 139 -16.86 -0.58 10.79
C HIS A 139 -16.75 -2.07 10.45
N ILE A 140 -16.28 -2.41 9.25
CA ILE A 140 -16.08 -3.80 8.82
C ILE A 140 -14.66 -4.33 9.09
N GLY A 141 -13.83 -3.58 9.82
CA GLY A 141 -12.47 -3.99 10.18
C GLY A 141 -11.40 -3.81 9.09
N GLU A 142 -11.72 -3.15 7.97
CA GLU A 142 -10.77 -2.84 6.90
C GLU A 142 -10.02 -1.52 7.16
N ASP A 143 -9.31 -1.44 8.30
CA ASP A 143 -8.70 -0.20 8.80
C ASP A 143 -7.69 0.43 7.84
N TYR A 144 -6.95 -0.36 7.05
CA TYR A 144 -6.06 0.20 6.00
C TYR A 144 -6.82 1.00 4.94
N ARG A 145 -7.97 0.49 4.49
CA ARG A 145 -8.82 1.20 3.53
C ARG A 145 -9.48 2.40 4.18
N ALA A 146 -9.84 2.31 5.46
CA ALA A 146 -10.33 3.45 6.23
C ALA A 146 -9.29 4.59 6.32
N ILE A 147 -8.05 4.26 6.69
CA ILE A 147 -6.91 5.20 6.71
C ILE A 147 -6.76 5.87 5.35
N THR A 148 -6.76 5.08 4.28
CA THR A 148 -6.65 5.60 2.91
C THR A 148 -7.74 6.62 2.62
N GLN A 149 -9.00 6.32 2.94
CA GLN A 149 -10.11 7.24 2.72
C GLN A 149 -9.98 8.54 3.52
N TYR A 150 -9.59 8.47 4.79
CA TYR A 150 -9.45 9.66 5.62
C TYR A 150 -8.26 10.55 5.21
N GLN A 151 -7.15 9.93 4.79
CA GLN A 151 -5.99 10.65 4.23
C GLN A 151 -6.33 11.35 2.90
N ILE A 152 -7.29 10.82 2.12
CA ILE A 152 -7.81 11.51 0.93
C ILE A 152 -8.50 12.82 1.34
N VAL A 153 -9.34 12.80 2.38
CA VAL A 153 -9.98 14.03 2.87
C VAL A 153 -8.93 15.02 3.36
N GLU A 154 -7.96 14.57 4.15
CA GLU A 154 -6.91 15.44 4.69
C GLU A 154 -6.03 16.06 3.60
N SER A 155 -5.57 15.26 2.62
CA SER A 155 -4.63 15.75 1.60
C SER A 155 -5.30 16.54 0.47
N ARG A 156 -6.54 16.18 0.10
CA ARG A 156 -7.22 16.78 -1.06
C ARG A 156 -8.24 17.84 -0.68
N TYR A 157 -8.81 17.71 0.50
CA TYR A 157 -10.01 18.42 0.93
C TYR A 157 -9.82 19.01 2.34
N ALA A 158 -8.60 19.41 2.69
CA ALA A 158 -8.25 19.98 3.99
C ALA A 158 -9.13 21.17 4.41
N GLY A 159 -9.56 21.98 3.44
CA GLY A 159 -10.47 23.12 3.67
C GLY A 159 -11.95 22.76 3.74
N SER A 160 -12.31 21.49 3.54
CA SER A 160 -13.70 21.04 3.59
C SER A 160 -14.22 20.97 5.03
N LYS A 161 -15.53 21.14 5.21
CA LYS A 161 -16.18 21.07 6.53
C LYS A 161 -16.01 19.71 7.23
N ILE A 162 -15.70 18.65 6.48
CA ILE A 162 -15.53 17.30 7.03
C ILE A 162 -14.05 16.97 7.37
N ALA A 163 -13.10 17.83 7.04
CA ALA A 163 -11.67 17.57 7.22
C ALA A 163 -11.30 17.27 8.68
N GLY A 164 -11.72 18.12 9.62
CA GLY A 164 -11.44 17.90 11.04
C GLY A 164 -12.07 16.59 11.57
N ALA A 165 -13.30 16.27 11.16
CA ALA A 165 -13.95 15.03 11.56
C ALA A 165 -13.22 13.80 10.99
N SER A 166 -12.73 13.91 9.75
CA SER A 166 -11.93 12.88 9.09
C SER A 166 -10.59 12.65 9.79
N GLN A 167 -9.89 13.72 10.17
CA GLN A 167 -8.64 13.62 10.93
C GLN A 167 -8.85 12.99 12.30
N LEU A 168 -9.95 13.31 12.98
CA LEU A 168 -10.30 12.71 14.26
C LEU A 168 -10.52 11.20 14.13
N GLU A 169 -11.25 10.76 13.10
CA GLU A 169 -11.45 9.35 12.82
C GLU A 169 -10.16 8.63 12.39
N LEU A 170 -9.30 9.30 11.63
CA LEU A 170 -7.98 8.79 11.27
C LEU A 170 -7.12 8.54 12.52
N ALA A 171 -7.10 9.47 13.46
CA ALA A 171 -6.40 9.31 14.74
C ALA A 171 -6.93 8.10 15.52
N ARG A 172 -8.26 7.93 15.59
CA ARG A 172 -8.89 6.76 16.22
C ARG A 172 -8.49 5.44 15.56
N VAL A 173 -8.42 5.40 14.22
CA VAL A 173 -7.96 4.21 13.49
C VAL A 173 -6.50 3.92 13.79
N TYR A 174 -5.65 4.95 13.85
CA TYR A 174 -4.25 4.78 14.25
C TYR A 174 -4.08 4.24 15.66
N VAL A 175 -4.90 4.68 16.63
CA VAL A 175 -4.90 4.08 17.98
C VAL A 175 -5.26 2.60 17.92
N ARG A 176 -6.34 2.24 17.20
CA ARG A 176 -6.75 0.82 17.07
C ARG A 176 -5.67 -0.06 16.46
N GLN A 177 -4.91 0.47 15.49
CA GLN A 177 -3.83 -0.24 14.80
C GLN A 177 -2.48 -0.16 15.53
N GLY A 178 -2.40 0.51 16.68
CA GLY A 178 -1.16 0.63 17.46
C GLY A 178 -0.17 1.68 16.96
N TYR A 179 -0.56 2.55 16.02
CA TYR A 179 0.25 3.68 15.53
C TYR A 179 0.15 4.89 16.47
N ILE A 180 0.49 4.69 17.75
CA ILE A 180 0.22 5.65 18.83
C ILE A 180 0.82 7.03 18.57
N THR A 181 2.09 7.12 18.17
CA THR A 181 2.74 8.41 17.90
C THR A 181 2.04 9.22 16.80
N ARG A 182 1.46 8.56 15.80
CA ARG A 182 0.72 9.25 14.73
C ARG A 182 -0.64 9.76 15.21
N ALA A 183 -1.31 8.95 16.03
CA ALA A 183 -2.54 9.38 16.67
C ALA A 183 -2.28 10.59 17.57
N GLU A 184 -1.20 10.58 18.37
CA GLU A 184 -0.84 11.70 19.24
C GLU A 184 -0.61 13.00 18.46
N VAL A 185 0.11 12.95 17.34
CA VAL A 185 0.36 14.10 16.48
C VAL A 185 -0.95 14.64 15.88
N LEU A 186 -1.82 13.75 15.39
CA LEU A 186 -3.11 14.17 14.83
C LEU A 186 -4.03 14.78 15.89
N TYR A 187 -4.12 14.17 17.08
CA TYR A 187 -4.91 14.74 18.17
C TYR A 187 -4.36 16.09 18.61
N ALA A 188 -3.04 16.25 18.76
CA ALA A 188 -2.42 17.54 19.08
C ALA A 188 -2.74 18.61 18.01
N THR A 189 -2.61 18.25 16.74
CA THR A 189 -2.94 19.15 15.62
C THR A 189 -4.40 19.59 15.66
N LEU A 190 -5.33 18.67 15.95
CA LEU A 190 -6.75 18.99 16.06
C LEU A 190 -7.06 19.90 17.24
N ILE A 191 -6.39 19.71 18.37
CA ILE A 191 -6.55 20.57 19.56
C ILE A 191 -6.10 22.00 19.25
N GLU A 192 -5.00 22.15 18.51
CA GLU A 192 -4.42 23.46 18.20
C GLU A 192 -5.14 24.19 17.07
N SER A 193 -5.63 23.47 16.05
CA SER A 193 -6.06 24.09 14.78
C SER A 193 -7.54 23.94 14.45
N SER A 194 -8.29 23.04 15.10
CA SER A 194 -9.71 22.82 14.78
C SER A 194 -10.57 23.99 15.25
N ARG A 195 -11.44 24.48 14.37
CA ARG A 195 -12.49 25.47 14.70
C ARG A 195 -13.75 24.83 15.29
N ASP A 196 -13.86 23.51 15.24
CA ASP A 196 -14.98 22.77 15.84
C ASP A 196 -14.63 22.37 17.27
N GLN A 197 -15.33 22.98 18.22
CA GLN A 197 -15.09 22.76 19.65
C GLN A 197 -15.41 21.33 20.10
N GLY A 198 -16.34 20.64 19.43
CA GLY A 198 -16.63 19.24 19.69
C GLY A 198 -15.45 18.35 19.33
N ILE A 199 -14.77 18.65 18.22
CA ILE A 199 -13.56 17.93 17.79
C ILE A 199 -12.40 18.21 18.75
N VAL A 200 -12.19 19.45 19.17
CA VAL A 200 -11.14 19.82 20.15
C VAL A 200 -11.33 19.06 21.46
N VAL A 201 -12.56 19.02 21.97
CA VAL A 201 -12.88 18.28 23.20
C VAL A 201 -12.62 16.79 23.02
N ALA A 202 -13.11 16.18 21.93
CA ALA A 202 -12.89 14.76 21.67
C ALA A 202 -11.40 14.41 21.55
N ALA A 203 -10.63 15.20 20.80
CA ALA A 203 -9.20 15.00 20.65
C ALA A 203 -8.44 15.14 21.97
N THR A 204 -8.83 16.11 22.81
CA THR A 204 -8.23 16.33 24.15
C THR A 204 -8.46 15.13 25.07
N GLU A 205 -9.70 14.64 25.12
CA GLU A 205 -10.08 13.49 25.95
C GLU A 205 -9.38 12.20 25.48
N GLU A 206 -9.33 11.97 24.17
CA GLU A 206 -8.73 10.78 23.58
C GLU A 206 -7.18 10.79 23.63
N LEU A 207 -6.55 11.97 23.67
CA LEU A 207 -5.10 12.11 23.82
C LEU A 207 -4.61 11.86 25.26
N ARG A 208 -5.41 12.23 26.27
CA ARG A 208 -5.04 12.12 27.69
C ARG A 208 -4.55 10.72 28.12
N PRO A 209 -5.23 9.61 27.77
CA PRO A 209 -4.77 8.26 28.15
C PRO A 209 -3.55 7.79 27.33
N LEU A 210 -3.20 8.44 26.21
CA LEU A 210 -2.03 8.09 25.41
C LEU A 210 -0.75 8.66 26.03
N LYS A 211 -0.79 9.92 26.50
CA LYS A 211 0.36 10.60 27.13
C LYS A 211 0.73 10.06 28.52
N THR A 212 -0.21 9.42 29.21
CA THR A 212 -0.06 8.98 30.61
C THR A 212 0.30 7.50 30.75
N GLN A 213 0.40 6.76 29.64
CA GLN A 213 0.76 5.35 29.67
C GLN A 213 2.24 5.15 29.33
N PRO A 214 3.13 4.85 30.31
CA PRO A 214 4.35 4.14 29.98
C PRO A 214 3.98 2.80 29.36
N PHE A 215 4.61 2.47 28.23
CA PHE A 215 4.41 1.24 27.44
C PHE A 215 4.10 0.01 28.33
N LYS A 216 2.83 -0.39 28.40
CA LYS A 216 2.38 -1.63 29.05
C LYS A 216 1.57 -2.45 28.05
N ILE A 217 2.23 -3.46 27.49
CA ILE A 217 1.58 -4.51 26.71
C ILE A 217 0.72 -5.34 27.68
N LYS A 218 -0.60 -5.12 27.71
CA LYS A 218 -1.52 -6.05 28.36
C LYS A 218 -1.80 -7.21 27.41
N GLN A 219 -1.14 -8.34 27.64
CA GLN A 219 -1.53 -9.61 27.04
C GLN A 219 -2.90 -10.02 27.61
N LYS A 220 -3.85 -10.32 26.72
CA LYS A 220 -5.16 -10.87 27.10
C LYS A 220 -5.01 -12.39 27.29
N PRO A 221 -5.57 -13.01 28.34
CA PRO A 221 -5.44 -14.44 28.55
C PRO A 221 -6.24 -15.20 27.48
N ILE A 222 -5.58 -16.13 26.78
CA ILE A 222 -6.25 -17.09 25.89
C ILE A 222 -6.78 -18.22 26.77
N GLY A 223 -8.09 -18.21 27.00
CA GLY A 223 -8.82 -19.32 27.60
C GLY A 223 -8.88 -20.51 26.63
N SER A 224 -8.68 -21.69 27.21
CA SER A 224 -8.62 -22.99 26.55
C SER A 224 -9.90 -23.35 25.80
N SER A 225 -9.75 -23.90 24.60
CA SER A 225 -10.74 -24.82 24.03
C SER A 225 -10.02 -25.90 23.24
N ARG A 226 -10.52 -27.11 23.47
CA ARG A 226 -9.86 -28.41 23.32
C ARG A 226 -9.66 -28.84 21.87
N GLU A 227 -8.61 -29.65 21.72
CA GLU A 227 -8.30 -30.51 20.59
C GLU A 227 -9.50 -31.32 20.08
N ARG A 228 -9.63 -31.42 18.76
CA ARG A 228 -10.11 -32.63 18.09
C ARG A 228 -9.19 -33.00 16.95
N THR A 229 -8.45 -34.06 17.17
CA THR A 229 -7.71 -34.87 16.21
C THR A 229 -8.68 -35.51 15.22
N ILE A 230 -8.40 -35.41 13.92
CA ILE A 230 -8.81 -36.42 12.93
C ILE A 230 -7.58 -36.72 12.06
N GLN A 231 -7.13 -37.97 12.14
CA GLN A 231 -6.06 -38.55 11.34
C GLN A 231 -6.51 -38.89 9.92
N ALA A 232 -5.51 -38.95 9.05
CA ALA A 232 -5.55 -39.14 7.61
C ALA A 232 -6.20 -40.44 7.12
N GLN A 233 -6.70 -40.41 5.88
CA GLN A 233 -6.64 -41.57 4.99
C GLN A 233 -6.17 -41.16 3.58
N LYS A 234 -5.29 -42.04 3.08
CA LYS A 234 -4.56 -42.06 1.81
C LYS A 234 -5.43 -42.80 0.79
N GLN A 235 -5.52 -42.33 -0.45
CA GLN A 235 -5.93 -43.18 -1.59
C GLN A 235 -5.27 -42.69 -2.88
N SER A 236 -4.91 -43.66 -3.72
CA SER A 236 -3.95 -43.61 -4.82
C SER A 236 -4.59 -43.72 -6.20
N GLU A 237 -3.99 -42.98 -7.16
CA GLU A 237 -3.87 -43.21 -8.62
C GLU A 237 -5.10 -43.04 -9.55
N PRO A 238 -4.95 -42.80 -10.89
CA PRO A 238 -3.75 -42.95 -11.75
C PRO A 238 -3.39 -41.79 -12.72
N GLN A 239 -2.20 -41.91 -13.32
CA GLN A 239 -1.58 -41.05 -14.33
C GLN A 239 -2.25 -41.11 -15.71
N SER A 240 -2.26 -39.98 -16.44
CA SER A 240 -2.32 -39.96 -17.92
C SER A 240 -1.32 -38.94 -18.48
N LYS A 241 -0.62 -39.32 -19.56
CA LYS A 241 0.44 -38.57 -20.23
C LYS A 241 -0.13 -37.41 -21.08
N PRO A 242 0.58 -36.28 -21.23
CA PRO A 242 0.17 -35.19 -22.11
C PRO A 242 0.61 -35.42 -23.58
N PRO A 243 -0.18 -35.02 -24.59
CA PRO A 243 0.28 -34.98 -25.97
C PRO A 243 1.13 -33.73 -26.26
N SER A 244 2.08 -33.90 -27.18
CA SER A 244 3.05 -32.90 -27.68
C SER A 244 2.43 -31.91 -28.70
N PRO A 245 3.10 -30.79 -29.00
CA PRO A 245 2.46 -29.54 -29.44
C PRO A 245 2.33 -29.41 -30.97
N LEU A 246 1.27 -28.73 -31.42
CA LEU A 246 1.12 -28.27 -32.80
C LEU A 246 1.56 -26.80 -32.95
N LEU A 247 2.21 -26.53 -34.08
CA LEU A 247 2.84 -25.28 -34.49
C LEU A 247 1.87 -24.12 -34.76
N ASP A 248 2.23 -22.97 -34.19
CA ASP A 248 2.41 -21.64 -34.81
C ASP A 248 1.27 -20.99 -35.63
N THR A 249 0.73 -19.89 -35.08
CA THR A 249 0.40 -18.68 -35.86
C THR A 249 0.85 -17.43 -35.09
N LYS A 250 2.00 -16.88 -35.49
CA LYS A 250 2.56 -15.61 -34.98
C LYS A 250 1.60 -14.45 -35.21
N LYS A 251 1.04 -13.91 -34.12
CA LYS A 251 0.65 -12.50 -34.02
C LYS A 251 1.91 -11.67 -33.81
N PRO A 252 2.07 -10.46 -34.40
CA PRO A 252 3.28 -9.67 -34.25
C PRO A 252 3.48 -9.31 -32.77
N SER A 253 4.51 -9.88 -32.16
CA SER A 253 4.90 -9.62 -30.79
C SER A 253 5.57 -8.24 -30.72
N VAL A 254 4.99 -7.36 -29.91
CA VAL A 254 5.62 -6.08 -29.52
C VAL A 254 6.98 -6.40 -28.84
N PRO A 255 8.09 -5.70 -29.15
CA PRO A 255 9.41 -6.06 -28.62
C PRO A 255 9.52 -5.98 -27.08
N ASP A 256 10.23 -6.95 -26.50
CA ASP A 256 10.27 -7.23 -25.06
C ASP A 256 11.21 -6.32 -24.22
N SER A 257 12.05 -5.47 -24.81
CA SER A 257 12.81 -4.38 -24.13
C SER A 257 13.73 -3.65 -25.12
N LEU A 258 13.73 -2.31 -25.13
CA LEU A 258 14.62 -1.48 -25.96
C LEU A 258 16.12 -1.77 -25.70
N THR A 259 16.46 -2.14 -24.48
CA THR A 259 17.82 -2.53 -24.04
C THR A 259 18.35 -3.73 -24.82
N ARG A 260 17.47 -4.70 -25.11
CA ARG A 260 17.78 -5.94 -25.85
C ARG A 260 17.81 -5.73 -27.36
N GLU A 261 16.93 -4.87 -27.86
CA GLU A 261 16.79 -4.61 -29.30
C GLU A 261 17.90 -3.69 -29.85
N PHE A 262 18.38 -2.74 -29.03
CA PHE A 262 19.38 -1.75 -29.45
C PHE A 262 20.76 -1.90 -28.78
N GLY A 263 20.98 -2.92 -27.93
CA GLY A 263 22.27 -3.16 -27.28
C GLY A 263 22.73 -2.04 -26.33
N LEU A 264 21.79 -1.24 -25.82
CA LEU A 264 22.08 -0.16 -24.90
C LEU A 264 22.50 -0.73 -23.54
N THR A 265 23.66 -0.32 -23.03
CA THR A 265 24.14 -0.76 -21.71
C THR A 265 23.65 0.22 -20.64
N ALA A 266 22.93 -0.29 -19.63
CA ALA A 266 22.69 0.49 -18.42
C ALA A 266 24.05 0.88 -17.81
N LYS A 267 24.27 2.18 -17.62
CA LYS A 267 25.52 2.73 -17.07
C LYS A 267 25.34 3.22 -15.64
N THR A 268 24.16 3.74 -15.29
CA THR A 268 23.90 4.38 -14.00
C THR A 268 22.86 3.60 -13.20
N ILE A 269 23.25 3.12 -12.02
CA ILE A 269 22.35 2.40 -11.10
C ILE A 269 22.20 3.24 -9.83
N VAL A 270 20.96 3.48 -9.42
CA VAL A 270 20.66 4.11 -8.13
C VAL A 270 20.27 3.04 -7.13
N ILE A 271 20.95 3.04 -5.99
CA ILE A 271 20.65 2.20 -4.84
C ILE A 271 20.00 3.07 -3.76
N ASP A 272 18.85 2.65 -3.28
CA ASP A 272 18.13 3.27 -2.19
C ASP A 272 18.16 2.39 -0.93
N PRO A 273 19.00 2.70 0.07
CA PRO A 273 18.90 2.02 1.35
C PRO A 273 17.64 2.50 2.09
N GLY A 274 16.70 1.60 2.34
CA GLY A 274 15.44 1.87 3.05
C GLY A 274 15.63 2.61 4.38
N HIS A 275 14.65 3.42 4.79
CA HIS A 275 14.63 4.13 6.09
C HIS A 275 15.81 5.10 6.30
N GLY A 276 16.21 5.37 7.55
CA GLY A 276 17.36 6.19 7.93
C GLY A 276 17.02 7.30 8.91
N GLY A 277 18.01 7.76 9.69
CA GLY A 277 17.83 8.84 10.65
C GLY A 277 16.75 8.53 11.68
N LYS A 278 15.68 9.34 11.71
CA LYS A 278 14.51 9.20 12.59
C LYS A 278 13.68 7.93 12.34
N ASP A 279 13.78 7.36 11.14
CA ASP A 279 13.08 6.14 10.78
C ASP A 279 14.03 4.94 10.94
N PRO A 280 13.86 4.09 11.98
CA PRO A 280 14.69 2.91 12.19
C PRO A 280 14.39 1.76 11.22
N GLY A 281 13.26 1.81 10.51
CA GLY A 281 12.66 0.65 9.87
C GLY A 281 12.23 -0.41 10.88
N ALA A 282 12.16 -1.65 10.42
CA ALA A 282 11.87 -2.81 11.24
C ALA A 282 12.90 -3.03 12.36
N LEU A 283 12.40 -3.47 13.52
CA LEU A 283 13.21 -3.78 14.69
C LEU A 283 13.38 -5.29 14.86
N GLY A 284 14.63 -5.72 14.91
CA GLY A 284 15.02 -7.09 15.22
C GLY A 284 15.15 -7.35 16.71
N ARG A 285 15.82 -8.44 17.08
CA ARG A 285 16.13 -8.74 18.47
C ARG A 285 17.19 -7.76 19.01
N GLY A 286 16.98 -7.26 20.22
CA GLY A 286 17.91 -6.30 20.84
C GLY A 286 17.83 -4.91 20.18
N THR A 287 18.98 -4.32 19.87
CA THR A 287 19.11 -3.00 19.24
C THR A 287 19.19 -3.05 17.72
N LEU A 288 18.88 -4.21 17.12
CA LEU A 288 19.01 -4.43 15.68
C LEU A 288 17.95 -3.62 14.92
N GLN A 289 18.41 -2.76 14.02
CA GLN A 289 17.57 -1.87 13.22
C GLN A 289 17.80 -2.12 11.73
N GLU A 290 16.72 -2.22 10.98
CA GLU A 290 16.74 -2.41 9.53
C GLU A 290 17.60 -1.35 8.82
N LYS A 291 17.45 -0.07 9.16
CA LYS A 291 18.18 1.04 8.52
C LYS A 291 19.70 0.85 8.47
N ALA A 292 20.27 0.15 9.47
CA ALA A 292 21.70 -0.12 9.56
C ALA A 292 22.10 -1.32 8.69
N ILE A 293 21.30 -2.39 8.72
CA ILE A 293 21.48 -3.58 7.87
C ILE A 293 21.46 -3.19 6.39
N VAL A 294 20.41 -2.49 5.97
CA VAL A 294 20.20 -2.16 4.55
C VAL A 294 21.24 -1.16 4.06
N LEU A 295 21.74 -0.26 4.91
CA LEU A 295 22.87 0.61 4.58
C LEU A 295 24.16 -0.20 4.38
N GLY A 296 24.43 -1.20 5.21
CA GLY A 296 25.58 -2.10 5.08
C GLY A 296 25.55 -2.89 3.78
N ILE A 297 24.42 -3.55 3.49
CA ILE A 297 24.19 -4.27 2.23
C ILE A 297 24.37 -3.34 1.03
N SER A 298 23.76 -2.16 1.07
CA SER A 298 23.79 -1.21 -0.04
C SER A 298 25.19 -0.66 -0.32
N LYS A 299 26.01 -0.42 0.71
CA LYS A 299 27.42 -0.01 0.53
C LYS A 299 28.23 -1.12 -0.15
N LYS A 300 28.02 -2.38 0.25
CA LYS A 300 28.68 -3.54 -0.37
C LYS A 300 28.22 -3.73 -1.82
N LEU A 301 26.93 -3.53 -2.09
CA LEU A 301 26.38 -3.56 -3.44
C LEU A 301 27.00 -2.47 -4.32
N ARG A 302 27.13 -1.24 -3.82
CA ARG A 302 27.84 -0.16 -4.51
C ARG A 302 29.27 -0.58 -4.85
N GLU A 303 30.04 -1.07 -3.90
CA GLU A 303 31.42 -1.53 -4.13
C GLU A 303 31.50 -2.60 -5.23
N VAL A 304 30.59 -3.58 -5.21
CA VAL A 304 30.56 -4.67 -6.21
C VAL A 304 30.21 -4.13 -7.60
N LEU A 305 29.16 -3.33 -7.73
CA LEU A 305 28.71 -2.79 -9.01
C LEU A 305 29.73 -1.79 -9.60
N THR A 306 30.34 -0.93 -8.78
CA THR A 306 31.40 -0.03 -9.26
C THR A 306 32.60 -0.80 -9.82
N ARG A 307 33.03 -1.89 -9.17
CA ARG A 307 34.09 -2.77 -9.71
C ARG A 307 33.71 -3.46 -11.02
N ARG A 308 32.41 -3.63 -11.29
CA ARG A 308 31.87 -4.19 -12.54
C ARG A 308 31.63 -3.13 -13.63
N GLY A 309 32.07 -1.89 -13.39
CA GLY A 309 32.05 -0.82 -14.39
C GLY A 309 30.77 0.01 -14.43
N TYR A 310 29.89 -0.10 -13.43
CA TYR A 310 28.70 0.73 -13.32
C TYR A 310 28.98 2.03 -12.57
N THR A 311 28.36 3.13 -13.01
CA THR A 311 28.20 4.34 -12.20
C THR A 311 27.11 4.06 -11.16
N VAL A 312 27.45 4.16 -9.88
CA VAL A 312 26.51 3.82 -8.79
C VAL A 312 26.30 5.01 -7.89
N LEU A 313 25.04 5.43 -7.77
CA LEU A 313 24.63 6.51 -6.88
C LEU A 313 23.78 5.95 -5.74
N MET A 314 23.84 6.57 -4.57
CA MET A 314 23.04 6.18 -3.42
C MET A 314 22.17 7.34 -2.95
N THR A 315 20.88 7.09 -2.69
CA THR A 315 19.97 8.12 -2.12
C THR A 315 20.46 8.58 -0.74
N ARG A 316 21.12 7.68 0.01
CA ARG A 316 21.89 7.96 1.21
C ARG A 316 23.06 7.00 1.36
N ASP A 317 24.17 7.50 1.90
CA ASP A 317 25.38 6.75 2.25
C ASP A 317 25.75 6.86 3.74
N THR A 318 24.94 7.63 4.49
CA THR A 318 25.02 7.81 5.95
C THR A 318 23.67 7.48 6.60
N ASN A 319 23.63 7.53 7.93
CA ASN A 319 22.39 7.36 8.70
C ASN A 319 21.55 8.66 8.71
N ARG A 320 21.16 9.13 7.52
CA ARG A 320 20.24 10.28 7.34
C ARG A 320 18.88 9.80 6.88
N TYR A 321 17.83 10.51 7.30
CA TYR A 321 16.47 10.28 6.82
C TYR A 321 16.29 10.92 5.44
N ILE A 322 15.67 10.21 4.49
CA ILE A 322 15.29 10.72 3.16
C ILE A 322 13.80 10.41 2.93
N PRO A 323 12.94 11.43 2.71
CA PRO A 323 11.54 11.23 2.37
C PRO A 323 11.37 10.38 1.11
N LEU A 324 10.33 9.54 1.06
CA LEU A 324 10.13 8.62 -0.07
C LEU A 324 10.09 9.33 -1.43
N LYS A 325 9.39 10.47 -1.52
CA LYS A 325 9.34 11.31 -2.73
C LYS A 325 10.72 11.75 -3.25
N GLN A 326 11.66 12.03 -2.35
CA GLN A 326 13.01 12.47 -2.74
C GLN A 326 13.86 11.32 -3.29
N ARG A 327 13.59 10.07 -2.87
CA ARG A 327 14.35 8.89 -3.31
C ARG A 327 14.18 8.63 -4.80
N THR A 328 12.95 8.70 -5.30
CA THR A 328 12.66 8.52 -6.73
C THR A 328 13.00 9.75 -7.55
N ALA A 329 12.79 10.96 -7.01
CA ALA A 329 13.25 12.20 -7.64
C ALA A 329 14.77 12.21 -7.87
N PHE A 330 15.56 11.70 -6.91
CA PHE A 330 17.00 11.55 -7.05
C PHE A 330 17.36 10.66 -8.26
N ALA A 331 16.69 9.53 -8.43
CA ALA A 331 16.94 8.64 -9.57
C ALA A 331 16.60 9.29 -10.92
N THR A 332 15.48 9.99 -10.98
CA THR A 332 15.06 10.73 -12.18
C THR A 332 16.02 11.89 -12.51
N GLN A 333 16.42 12.69 -11.51
CA GLN A 333 17.34 13.81 -11.66
C GLN A 333 18.71 13.36 -12.18
N HIS A 334 19.19 12.21 -11.71
CA HIS A 334 20.49 11.65 -12.09
C HIS A 334 20.44 10.76 -13.34
N LYS A 335 19.31 10.71 -14.05
CA LYS A 335 19.13 9.90 -15.28
C LYS A 335 19.59 8.45 -15.05
N ALA A 336 19.15 7.86 -13.95
CA ALA A 336 19.44 6.46 -13.67
C ALA A 336 18.89 5.57 -14.80
N ASP A 337 19.49 4.40 -14.98
CA ASP A 337 18.99 3.35 -15.86
C ASP A 337 18.23 2.28 -15.07
N LEU A 338 18.56 2.10 -13.79
CA LEU A 338 17.90 1.18 -12.86
C LEU A 338 17.78 1.79 -11.46
N PHE A 339 16.70 1.46 -10.75
CA PHE A 339 16.49 1.85 -9.36
C PHE A 339 16.26 0.62 -8.47
N LEU A 340 17.03 0.50 -7.39
CA LEU A 340 16.99 -0.64 -6.47
C LEU A 340 16.76 -0.15 -5.05
N SER A 341 15.59 -0.41 -4.48
CA SER A 341 15.34 -0.18 -3.05
C SER A 341 15.67 -1.43 -2.23
N ILE A 342 16.49 -1.27 -1.18
CA ILE A 342 16.96 -2.38 -0.33
C ILE A 342 16.31 -2.27 1.05
N HIS A 343 15.57 -3.32 1.42
CA HIS A 343 14.83 -3.47 2.68
C HIS A 343 15.15 -4.82 3.37
N ALA A 344 14.73 -4.95 4.63
CA ALA A 344 14.75 -6.19 5.38
C ALA A 344 13.47 -6.36 6.21
N ASN A 345 12.60 -7.23 5.73
CA ASN A 345 11.25 -7.48 6.18
C ASN A 345 11.13 -7.75 7.70
N ALA A 346 9.91 -7.63 8.21
CA ALA A 346 9.55 -8.10 9.53
C ALA A 346 8.13 -8.65 9.57
N SER A 347 7.97 -9.77 10.26
CA SER A 347 6.69 -10.39 10.58
C SER A 347 6.49 -10.53 12.09
N GLU A 348 5.21 -10.52 12.51
CA GLU A 348 4.79 -10.93 13.85
C GLU A 348 5.17 -12.39 14.13
N ASN A 349 5.09 -13.25 13.11
CA ASN A 349 5.65 -14.59 13.17
C ASN A 349 7.17 -14.50 13.09
N ARG A 350 7.83 -14.51 14.24
CA ARG A 350 9.30 -14.47 14.38
C ARG A 350 10.03 -15.67 13.75
N LYS A 351 9.30 -16.70 13.30
CA LYS A 351 9.84 -17.83 12.52
C LYS A 351 9.82 -17.59 11.01
N ALA A 352 9.15 -16.54 10.52
CA ALA A 352 9.15 -16.20 9.11
C ALA A 352 10.58 -15.98 8.62
N THR A 353 10.90 -16.53 7.45
CA THR A 353 12.19 -16.41 6.79
C THR A 353 12.05 -16.30 5.29
N GLY A 354 13.15 -15.94 4.63
CA GLY A 354 13.27 -15.96 3.18
C GLY A 354 13.37 -14.57 2.55
N ILE A 355 13.58 -14.57 1.24
CA ILE A 355 13.80 -13.39 0.42
C ILE A 355 12.64 -13.23 -0.55
N GLU A 356 12.17 -12.01 -0.75
CA GLU A 356 11.18 -11.64 -1.76
C GLU A 356 11.59 -10.36 -2.48
N THR A 357 11.19 -10.23 -3.73
CA THR A 357 11.45 -9.03 -4.54
C THR A 357 10.15 -8.51 -5.13
N TYR A 358 9.93 -7.21 -5.01
CA TYR A 358 8.72 -6.52 -5.44
C TYR A 358 8.98 -5.62 -6.64
N TYR A 359 8.00 -5.55 -7.53
CA TYR A 359 7.90 -4.52 -8.57
C TYR A 359 6.56 -3.79 -8.45
N LEU A 360 6.45 -2.61 -9.05
CA LEU A 360 5.23 -1.83 -9.01
C LEU A 360 4.15 -2.41 -9.92
N SER A 361 2.96 -2.62 -9.37
CA SER A 361 1.74 -2.88 -10.13
C SER A 361 0.54 -2.25 -9.45
N VAL A 362 -0.40 -1.76 -10.25
CA VAL A 362 -1.65 -1.14 -9.79
C VAL A 362 -2.80 -2.14 -9.62
N THR A 363 -2.62 -3.39 -10.05
CA THR A 363 -3.64 -4.46 -10.01
C THR A 363 -3.32 -5.53 -8.96
N SER A 364 -2.76 -5.16 -7.81
CA SER A 364 -2.43 -6.15 -6.77
C SER A 364 -3.69 -6.68 -6.08
N MET A 365 -3.76 -8.00 -5.96
CA MET A 365 -4.79 -8.75 -5.23
C MET A 365 -4.25 -9.42 -3.96
N ASP A 366 -2.95 -9.31 -3.66
CA ASP A 366 -2.34 -9.94 -2.48
C ASP A 366 -2.37 -9.01 -1.27
N SER A 367 -3.20 -9.34 -0.29
CA SER A 367 -3.37 -8.53 0.93
C SER A 367 -2.10 -8.43 1.77
N ALA A 368 -1.24 -9.45 1.77
CA ALA A 368 0.02 -9.42 2.50
C ALA A 368 1.03 -8.46 1.86
N SER A 369 1.17 -8.51 0.53
CA SER A 369 2.00 -7.57 -0.23
C SER A 369 1.51 -6.13 -0.09
N GLU A 370 0.20 -5.91 -0.09
CA GLU A 370 -0.39 -4.58 0.10
C GLU A 370 -0.23 -4.06 1.53
N ALA A 371 -0.29 -4.93 2.54
CA ALA A 371 0.00 -4.54 3.93
C ALA A 371 1.48 -4.15 4.11
N LEU A 372 2.41 -4.85 3.46
CA LEU A 372 3.82 -4.47 3.46
C LEU A 372 4.02 -3.12 2.76
N ALA A 373 3.44 -2.93 1.57
CA ALA A 373 3.49 -1.65 0.88
C ALA A 373 2.90 -0.51 1.74
N ALA A 374 1.76 -0.73 2.39
CA ALA A 374 1.16 0.26 3.29
C ALA A 374 2.11 0.68 4.41
N ARG A 375 2.82 -0.28 5.02
CA ARG A 375 3.80 -0.04 6.05
C ARG A 375 5.00 0.78 5.54
N GLU A 376 5.53 0.43 4.38
CA GLU A 376 6.66 1.16 3.79
C GLU A 376 6.25 2.56 3.30
N ASN A 377 5.01 2.72 2.86
CA ASN A 377 4.45 3.98 2.38
C ASN A 377 4.01 4.93 3.49
N ALA A 378 4.13 4.51 4.74
CA ALA A 378 3.45 5.13 5.86
C ALA A 378 3.88 6.60 6.09
N ASP A 379 5.00 7.05 5.51
CA ASP A 379 5.51 8.44 5.52
C ASP A 379 5.90 8.90 4.09
N SER A 380 5.00 8.66 3.12
CA SER A 380 5.32 8.84 1.70
C SER A 380 5.46 10.31 1.24
N GLY A 381 4.80 11.24 1.92
CA GLY A 381 4.86 12.68 1.59
C GLY A 381 4.20 13.07 0.26
N TYR A 382 3.39 12.18 -0.34
CA TYR A 382 2.60 12.48 -1.53
C TYR A 382 1.16 12.86 -1.17
N SER A 383 0.64 13.90 -1.81
CA SER A 383 -0.80 14.14 -1.85
C SER A 383 -1.47 13.08 -2.73
N ILE A 384 -2.77 12.83 -2.52
CA ILE A 384 -3.48 11.84 -3.33
C ILE A 384 -3.56 12.31 -4.79
N GLN A 385 -3.61 13.61 -5.12
CA GLN A 385 -3.57 14.10 -6.52
C GLN A 385 -2.25 13.77 -7.20
N GLU A 386 -1.13 13.97 -6.50
CA GLU A 386 0.17 13.57 -7.01
C GLU A 386 0.24 12.06 -7.18
N LEU A 387 -0.28 11.29 -6.22
CA LEU A 387 -0.34 9.84 -6.33
C LEU A 387 -1.20 9.40 -7.52
N GLU A 388 -2.40 9.95 -7.71
CA GLU A 388 -3.25 9.62 -8.86
C GLU A 388 -2.65 10.08 -10.19
N ALA A 389 -1.98 11.23 -10.25
CA ALA A 389 -1.28 11.68 -11.45
C ALA A 389 -0.11 10.75 -11.79
N LEU A 390 0.65 10.32 -10.78
CA LEU A 390 1.71 9.32 -10.95
C LEU A 390 1.14 7.97 -11.36
N LEU A 391 0.05 7.52 -10.73
CA LEU A 391 -0.64 6.27 -11.07
C LEU A 391 -1.25 6.31 -12.48
N LYS A 392 -1.74 7.47 -12.94
CA LYS A 392 -2.22 7.69 -14.31
C LYS A 392 -1.09 7.63 -15.34
N GLY A 393 0.14 8.00 -14.94
CA GLY A 393 1.36 7.83 -15.73
C GLY A 393 1.90 6.39 -15.81
N ILE A 394 1.43 5.48 -14.93
CA ILE A 394 1.82 4.05 -14.90
C ILE A 394 1.20 3.24 -16.05
N ILE A 395 0.40 3.85 -16.95
CA ILE A 395 0.01 3.25 -18.25
C ILE A 395 1.22 3.22 -19.22
N GLN A 396 2.38 2.75 -18.74
CA GLN A 396 3.43 2.23 -19.58
C GLN A 396 3.64 0.78 -19.19
N LYS A 397 2.81 -0.09 -19.78
CA LYS A 397 2.85 -1.56 -19.63
C LYS A 397 4.27 -2.13 -19.78
N SER A 398 5.11 -1.51 -20.61
CA SER A 398 6.52 -1.88 -20.82
C SER A 398 7.39 -1.75 -19.57
N LYS A 399 7.25 -0.68 -18.78
CA LYS A 399 8.07 -0.45 -17.57
C LYS A 399 7.79 -1.46 -16.45
N SER A 400 6.53 -1.87 -16.32
CA SER A 400 6.13 -2.89 -15.35
C SER A 400 6.73 -4.26 -15.73
N GLU A 401 6.78 -4.59 -17.03
CA GLU A 401 7.40 -5.85 -17.49
C GLU A 401 8.93 -5.83 -17.36
N ASP A 402 9.64 -4.74 -17.67
CA ASP A 402 11.09 -4.65 -17.42
C ASP A 402 11.41 -4.78 -15.92
N SER A 403 10.67 -4.08 -15.05
CA SER A 403 10.84 -4.17 -13.59
C SER A 403 10.58 -5.58 -13.06
N LYS A 404 9.57 -6.26 -13.59
CA LYS A 404 9.24 -7.64 -13.27
C LYS A 404 10.31 -8.62 -13.75
N GLN A 405 10.91 -8.41 -14.93
CA GLN A 405 12.03 -9.21 -15.41
C GLN A 405 13.30 -8.99 -14.57
N LEU A 406 13.62 -7.74 -14.24
CA LEU A 406 14.69 -7.39 -13.32
C LEU A 406 14.49 -8.08 -11.97
N ALA A 407 13.28 -7.99 -11.39
CA ALA A 407 12.94 -8.63 -10.13
C ALA A 407 13.14 -10.15 -10.18
N ARG A 408 12.75 -10.81 -11.29
CA ARG A 408 12.96 -12.26 -11.48
C ARG A 408 14.43 -12.65 -11.48
N HIS A 409 15.26 -11.95 -12.25
CA HIS A 409 16.69 -12.28 -12.31
C HIS A 409 17.39 -12.04 -10.97
N VAL A 410 17.05 -10.95 -10.28
CA VAL A 410 17.60 -10.64 -8.96
C VAL A 410 17.13 -11.65 -7.90
N GLN A 411 15.85 -11.98 -7.86
CA GLN A 411 15.29 -12.98 -6.94
C GLN A 411 15.98 -14.35 -7.12
N GLN A 412 16.09 -14.82 -8.36
CA GLN A 412 16.73 -16.10 -8.68
C GLN A 412 18.20 -16.12 -8.24
N ALA A 413 18.95 -15.06 -8.52
CA ALA A 413 20.36 -14.96 -8.13
C ALA A 413 20.52 -14.94 -6.59
N LEU A 414 19.66 -14.21 -5.88
CA LEU A 414 19.65 -14.16 -4.42
C LEU A 414 19.40 -15.53 -3.81
N VAL A 415 18.34 -16.23 -4.25
CA VAL A 415 17.99 -17.57 -3.76
C VAL A 415 19.13 -18.55 -4.04
N GLN A 416 19.66 -18.57 -5.26
CA GLN A 416 20.76 -19.45 -5.67
C GLN A 416 22.02 -19.24 -4.82
N ALA A 417 22.41 -17.99 -4.56
CA ALA A 417 23.64 -17.69 -3.83
C ALA A 417 23.50 -17.90 -2.31
N THR A 418 22.32 -17.59 -1.75
CA THR A 418 22.11 -17.56 -0.29
C THR A 418 21.55 -18.85 0.29
N GLY A 419 20.85 -19.65 -0.52
CA GLY A 419 20.05 -20.79 -0.08
C GLY A 419 18.85 -20.40 0.79
N ALA A 420 18.45 -19.12 0.79
CA ALA A 420 17.29 -18.65 1.53
C ALA A 420 15.98 -19.21 0.95
N ILE A 421 14.92 -19.26 1.75
CA ILE A 421 13.58 -19.61 1.27
C ILE A 421 13.16 -18.61 0.19
N ASP A 422 12.80 -19.13 -0.98
CA ASP A 422 12.26 -18.32 -2.07
C ASP A 422 10.81 -17.95 -1.77
N ARG A 423 10.55 -16.66 -1.53
CA ARG A 423 9.20 -16.12 -1.34
C ARG A 423 8.65 -15.50 -2.62
N GLY A 424 9.40 -15.60 -3.72
CA GLY A 424 8.99 -15.24 -5.06
C GLY A 424 9.10 -13.75 -5.40
N VAL A 425 8.75 -13.46 -6.64
CA VAL A 425 8.56 -12.11 -7.15
C VAL A 425 7.12 -11.71 -6.99
N LYS A 426 6.89 -10.56 -6.35
CA LYS A 426 5.57 -10.04 -5.98
C LYS A 426 5.35 -8.63 -6.50
N HIS A 427 4.14 -8.12 -6.34
CA HIS A 427 3.81 -6.77 -6.74
C HIS A 427 2.87 -6.10 -5.74
N ALA A 428 3.14 -4.83 -5.47
CA ALA A 428 2.30 -3.99 -4.63
C ALA A 428 2.55 -2.52 -4.93
N ARG A 429 1.71 -1.66 -4.35
CA ARG A 429 1.74 -0.21 -4.56
C ARG A 429 2.79 0.49 -3.69
N PHE A 430 4.05 0.08 -3.77
CA PHE A 430 5.15 0.76 -3.06
C PHE A 430 5.42 2.14 -3.66
N VAL A 431 5.24 3.19 -2.87
CA VAL A 431 5.42 4.58 -3.28
C VAL A 431 6.87 4.89 -3.66
N VAL A 432 7.84 4.21 -3.04
CA VAL A 432 9.26 4.33 -3.43
C VAL A 432 9.55 3.78 -4.84
N LEU A 433 8.62 3.04 -5.45
CA LEU A 433 8.72 2.60 -6.83
C LEU A 433 7.92 3.50 -7.79
N ILE A 434 7.02 4.34 -7.23
CA ILE A 434 6.18 5.28 -7.98
C ILE A 434 7.02 6.50 -8.41
N GLY A 435 6.87 6.89 -9.67
CA GLY A 435 7.52 8.10 -10.22
C GLY A 435 8.96 7.90 -10.70
N THR A 436 9.46 6.67 -10.71
CA THR A 436 10.70 6.33 -11.43
C THR A 436 10.36 6.12 -12.91
N ASN A 437 11.14 6.74 -13.81
CA ASN A 437 10.97 6.55 -15.26
C ASN A 437 11.76 5.35 -15.80
N VAL A 438 12.24 4.48 -14.91
CA VAL A 438 13.24 3.44 -15.16
C VAL A 438 12.75 2.13 -14.52
N PRO A 439 13.28 0.96 -14.92
CA PRO A 439 13.01 -0.29 -14.21
C PRO A 439 13.38 -0.18 -12.72
N ALA A 440 12.43 -0.50 -11.84
CA ALA A 440 12.55 -0.28 -10.41
C ALA A 440 12.02 -1.46 -9.59
N ILE A 441 12.81 -1.90 -8.61
CA ILE A 441 12.44 -3.01 -7.72
C ILE A 441 12.72 -2.66 -6.25
N LEU A 442 11.98 -3.32 -5.35
CA LEU A 442 12.23 -3.33 -3.91
C LEU A 442 12.60 -4.75 -3.48
N ILE A 443 13.70 -4.91 -2.77
CA ILE A 443 14.24 -6.20 -2.35
C ILE A 443 14.10 -6.32 -0.84
N GLU A 444 13.41 -7.36 -0.37
CA GLU A 444 13.39 -7.77 1.02
C GLU A 444 14.44 -8.85 1.25
N ALA A 445 15.60 -8.46 1.77
CA ALA A 445 16.78 -9.33 1.82
C ALA A 445 16.72 -10.44 2.89
N GLY A 446 15.66 -10.49 3.69
CA GLY A 446 15.44 -11.43 4.80
C GLY A 446 14.61 -10.79 5.91
N PHE A 447 14.22 -11.55 6.94
CA PHE A 447 13.40 -11.04 8.04
C PHE A 447 14.26 -10.57 9.21
N VAL A 448 14.38 -9.26 9.43
CA VAL A 448 15.07 -8.71 10.60
C VAL A 448 14.39 -9.13 11.91
N SER A 449 13.07 -9.37 11.87
CA SER A 449 12.33 -9.82 13.05
C SER A 449 12.69 -11.26 13.46
N ASN A 450 13.18 -12.08 12.53
CA ASN A 450 13.65 -13.43 12.81
C ASN A 450 15.05 -13.38 13.46
N PRO A 451 15.27 -13.99 14.64
CA PRO A 451 16.56 -13.90 15.32
C PRO A 451 17.76 -14.42 14.52
N THR A 452 17.56 -15.51 13.77
CA THR A 452 18.62 -16.15 12.99
C THR A 452 18.92 -15.34 11.73
N GLU A 453 17.90 -14.96 10.96
CA GLU A 453 18.11 -14.13 9.77
C GLU A 453 18.59 -12.72 10.13
N GLY A 454 18.00 -12.10 11.15
CA GLY A 454 18.42 -10.80 11.65
C GLY A 454 19.90 -10.77 12.00
N HIS A 455 20.41 -11.78 12.71
CA HIS A 455 21.85 -11.90 12.97
C HIS A 455 22.66 -12.17 11.69
N LYS A 456 22.20 -13.09 10.82
CA LYS A 456 22.88 -13.40 9.56
C LYS A 456 23.04 -12.15 8.68
N LEU A 457 22.02 -11.30 8.62
CA LEU A 457 21.96 -10.03 7.89
C LEU A 457 22.96 -8.97 8.38
N THR A 458 23.47 -9.06 9.62
CA THR A 458 24.52 -8.15 10.10
C THR A 458 25.92 -8.59 9.71
N THR A 459 26.11 -9.84 9.29
CA THR A 459 27.44 -10.37 9.02
C THR A 459 28.00 -9.83 7.70
N PRO A 460 29.25 -9.32 7.67
CA PRO A 460 29.85 -8.79 6.44
C PRO A 460 29.89 -9.80 5.29
N ALA A 461 30.14 -11.07 5.59
CA ALA A 461 30.17 -12.15 4.60
C ALA A 461 28.81 -12.36 3.93
N TYR A 462 27.71 -12.35 4.70
CA TYR A 462 26.37 -12.50 4.13
C TYR A 462 25.92 -11.26 3.36
N GLN A 463 26.25 -10.05 3.85
CA GLN A 463 25.98 -8.80 3.11
C GLN A 463 26.73 -8.76 1.78
N HIS A 464 28.00 -9.18 1.75
CA HIS A 464 28.77 -9.27 0.50
C HIS A 464 28.19 -10.32 -0.46
N LYS A 465 27.72 -11.45 0.07
CA LYS A 465 27.02 -12.49 -0.71
C LYS A 465 25.74 -11.96 -1.34
N ILE A 466 24.89 -11.28 -0.57
CA ILE A 466 23.66 -10.61 -1.07
C ILE A 466 24.02 -9.60 -2.17
N ALA A 467 24.98 -8.71 -1.90
CA ALA A 467 25.44 -7.70 -2.85
C ALA A 467 25.92 -8.30 -4.18
N THR A 468 26.70 -9.40 -4.11
CA THR A 468 27.20 -10.09 -5.30
C THR A 468 26.08 -10.74 -6.10
N ALA A 469 25.12 -11.36 -5.42
CA ALA A 469 23.96 -11.98 -6.05
C ALA A 469 23.06 -10.96 -6.76
N ILE A 470 22.81 -9.81 -6.13
CA ILE A 470 22.05 -8.71 -6.76
C ILE A 470 22.76 -8.23 -8.02
N ALA A 471 24.08 -8.01 -7.96
CA ALA A 471 24.86 -7.60 -9.13
C ALA A 471 24.82 -8.62 -10.28
N GLN A 472 24.89 -9.92 -9.97
CA GLN A 472 24.72 -10.99 -10.96
C GLN A 472 23.32 -11.01 -11.57
N GLY A 473 22.27 -10.80 -10.76
CA GLY A 473 20.89 -10.70 -11.23
C GLY A 473 20.70 -9.53 -12.20
N ILE A 474 21.29 -8.37 -11.89
CA ILE A 474 21.28 -7.20 -12.78
C ILE A 474 21.98 -7.50 -14.10
N GLU A 475 23.16 -8.11 -14.07
CA GLU A 475 23.90 -8.44 -15.29
C GLU A 475 23.15 -9.43 -16.19
N LYS A 476 22.52 -10.44 -15.59
CA LYS A 476 21.62 -11.37 -16.31
C LYS A 476 20.45 -10.62 -16.95
N PHE A 477 19.81 -9.70 -16.22
CA PHE A 477 18.74 -8.85 -16.76
C PHE A 477 19.20 -8.00 -17.95
N LEU A 478 20.41 -7.43 -17.87
CA LEU A 478 21.01 -6.62 -18.93
C LEU A 478 21.54 -7.44 -20.12
N GLY A 479 21.36 -8.77 -20.11
CA GLY A 479 21.86 -9.64 -21.19
C GLY A 479 23.37 -9.80 -21.20
N LYS A 480 24.08 -9.42 -20.14
CA LYS A 480 25.51 -9.70 -19.97
C LYS A 480 25.66 -11.15 -19.52
N THR A 481 25.98 -12.04 -20.45
CA THR A 481 26.44 -13.39 -20.10
C THR A 481 27.83 -13.28 -19.48
N GLU A 482 28.10 -14.07 -18.44
CA GLU A 482 29.46 -14.21 -17.91
C GLU A 482 30.36 -14.65 -19.06
N LYS A 483 31.31 -13.80 -19.48
CA LYS A 483 32.52 -14.34 -20.10
C LYS A 483 33.22 -15.12 -18.98
N PRO A 484 33.39 -16.45 -19.09
CA PRO A 484 34.22 -17.16 -18.14
C PRO A 484 35.58 -16.45 -18.09
N PRO A 485 36.23 -16.35 -16.92
CA PRO A 485 37.56 -15.79 -16.84
C PRO A 485 38.40 -16.49 -17.90
N LEU A 486 39.05 -15.73 -18.78
CA LEU A 486 40.01 -16.26 -19.74
C LEU A 486 41.00 -17.09 -18.93
N ALA A 487 40.80 -18.40 -18.92
CA ALA A 487 41.86 -19.32 -18.59
C ALA A 487 42.98 -18.93 -19.52
N LYS A 488 44.11 -18.52 -18.96
CA LYS A 488 45.35 -18.37 -19.72
C LYS A 488 45.50 -19.70 -20.46
N SER A 489 45.26 -19.68 -21.77
CA SER A 489 45.43 -20.85 -22.62
C SER A 489 46.91 -21.17 -22.59
N GLY A 490 47.30 -22.11 -21.73
CA GLY A 490 48.51 -22.88 -21.97
C GLY A 490 48.33 -23.52 -23.33
N ASN A 491 49.15 -23.10 -24.29
CA ASN A 491 49.20 -23.65 -25.64
C ASN A 491 49.28 -25.18 -25.57
N PRO A 492 48.35 -25.91 -26.21
CA PRO A 492 48.60 -27.26 -26.61
C PRO A 492 48.91 -27.29 -28.12
N THR A 493 50.06 -27.89 -28.40
CA THR A 493 50.34 -28.69 -29.60
C THR A 493 50.92 -27.93 -30.81
N LEU A 494 52.20 -28.18 -31.05
CA LEU A 494 52.62 -28.81 -32.30
C LEU A 494 53.42 -30.07 -31.97
N ALA A 495 52.85 -31.19 -32.35
CA ALA A 495 53.55 -32.46 -32.46
C ALA A 495 54.64 -32.34 -33.52
N ILE A 496 55.76 -33.06 -33.35
CA ILE A 496 56.37 -33.92 -34.36
C ILE A 496 57.41 -34.80 -33.65
N THR A 497 57.27 -36.09 -33.92
CA THR A 497 58.18 -37.21 -33.73
C THR A 497 59.67 -36.87 -33.65
N GLN A 498 60.37 -37.43 -32.66
CA GLN A 498 61.53 -38.26 -32.99
C GLN A 498 61.84 -39.31 -31.93
N VAL A 499 61.93 -40.52 -32.46
CA VAL A 499 62.43 -41.75 -31.89
C VAL A 499 63.92 -41.59 -31.53
N GLU A 500 64.36 -42.40 -30.56
CA GLU A 500 65.74 -42.86 -30.29
C GLU A 500 66.62 -42.18 -29.21
N ARG A 501 66.91 -43.04 -28.20
CA ARG A 501 68.22 -43.40 -27.61
C ARG A 501 68.93 -42.44 -26.66
N ASN A 502 69.11 -42.99 -25.46
CA ASN A 502 70.37 -43.07 -24.70
C ASN A 502 71.17 -41.77 -24.48
N ARG A 503 71.05 -41.22 -23.26
CA ARG A 503 72.06 -41.37 -22.19
C ARG A 503 71.60 -40.66 -20.93
#